data_AF-A0A7S3FS33-F1
#
_entry.id   AF-A0A7S3FS33-F1
#
_cell.length_a   1.000
_cell.length_b   1.000
_cell.length_c   1.000
_cell.angle_alpha   90.00
_cell.angle_beta   90.00
_cell.angle_gamma   90.00
#
_symmetry.space_group_name_H-M   'P 1'
#
loop_
_entity.id
_entity.type
_entity.pdbx_description
1 polymer ?
#
loop_
_entity_poly.entity_id
_entity_poly.type
_entity_poly.pdbx_seq_one_letter_code
_entity_poly.pdbx_strand_id
1 'polypeptide(L)'
;GFPRADVDVPKVRQDRNRLARLYNDHKSLSAEIEGAIHEVHAGSRTERSDAAPPPGRPNGGGPTPMAVETAAPAASTAPYAVVDEVSPGSPADAAGLRVGDQILAFGEVVASNFGGNLAQVAEHAKSRENATVRVAVLRAGEPEKLDLMPRRWEGGGLLGCHMKKV
;
A
#
# COMPACT_ATOMS: atom_id res chain seq x y z
N GLY A 1 -33.59 -29.48 -32.47
CA GLY A 1 -32.19 -29.01 -32.51
C GLY A 1 -31.73 -28.77 -31.10
N PHE A 2 -30.80 -29.61 -30.63
CA PHE A 2 -30.27 -29.62 -29.27
C PHE A 2 -28.74 -29.53 -29.37
N PRO A 3 -28.06 -29.12 -28.28
CA PRO A 3 -27.32 -27.87 -28.13
C PRO A 3 -26.22 -27.66 -29.17
N ARG A 4 -25.83 -26.40 -29.34
CA ARG A 4 -24.65 -26.00 -30.13
C ARG A 4 -23.39 -26.73 -29.63
N ALA A 5 -22.79 -27.56 -30.49
CA ALA A 5 -21.64 -28.41 -30.15
C ALA A 5 -20.38 -27.61 -29.79
N ASP A 6 -20.34 -26.33 -30.16
CA ASP A 6 -19.31 -25.35 -29.84
C ASP A 6 -19.34 -24.86 -28.39
N VAL A 7 -20.40 -25.17 -27.63
CA VAL A 7 -20.59 -24.65 -26.27
C VAL A 7 -20.72 -25.78 -25.25
N ASP A 8 -19.75 -25.87 -24.35
CA ASP A 8 -19.80 -26.76 -23.19
C ASP A 8 -20.70 -26.14 -22.10
N VAL A 9 -22.01 -26.38 -22.23
CA VAL A 9 -23.04 -25.88 -21.31
C VAL A 9 -22.79 -26.32 -19.85
N PRO A 10 -22.40 -27.59 -19.56
CA PRO A 10 -21.99 -27.99 -18.21
C PRO A 10 -20.85 -27.14 -17.63
N LYS A 11 -19.78 -26.91 -18.40
CA LYS A 11 -18.64 -26.12 -17.94
C LYS A 11 -19.02 -24.66 -17.67
N VAL A 12 -19.78 -24.03 -18.57
CA VAL A 12 -20.28 -22.66 -18.37
C VAL A 12 -21.13 -22.55 -17.10
N ARG A 13 -21.96 -23.56 -16.82
CA ARG A 13 -22.76 -23.60 -15.58
C ARG A 13 -21.89 -23.72 -14.34
N GLN A 14 -20.86 -24.56 -14.37
CA GLN A 14 -19.92 -24.73 -13.28
C GLN A 14 -19.15 -23.43 -13.01
N ASP A 15 -18.61 -22.80 -14.06
CA ASP A 15 -17.84 -21.55 -13.96
C ASP A 15 -18.71 -20.42 -13.40
N ARG A 16 -19.94 -20.27 -13.89
CA ARG A 16 -20.89 -19.27 -13.38
C ARG A 16 -21.24 -19.52 -11.91
N ASN A 17 -21.47 -20.77 -11.52
CA ASN A 17 -21.76 -21.10 -10.13
C ASN A 17 -20.55 -20.81 -9.22
N ARG A 18 -19.33 -21.09 -9.69
CA ARG A 18 -18.09 -20.76 -8.99
C ARG A 18 -17.93 -19.26 -8.83
N LEU A 19 -18.17 -18.49 -9.89
CA LEU A 19 -18.10 -17.03 -9.85
C LEU A 19 -19.11 -16.44 -8.86
N ALA A 20 -20.36 -16.93 -8.88
CA ALA A 20 -21.40 -16.47 -7.96
C ALA A 20 -21.02 -16.75 -6.49
N ARG A 21 -20.42 -17.92 -6.21
CA ARG A 21 -19.93 -18.25 -4.86
C ARG A 21 -18.82 -17.29 -4.43
N LEU A 22 -17.79 -17.12 -5.25
CA LEU A 22 -16.67 -16.22 -4.95
C LEU A 22 -17.14 -14.77 -4.73
N TYR A 23 -18.10 -14.31 -5.53
CA TYR A 23 -18.66 -12.96 -5.39
C TYR A 23 -19.41 -12.80 -4.06
N ASN A 24 -20.23 -13.78 -3.69
CA ASN A 24 -20.97 -13.77 -2.43
C ASN A 24 -20.02 -13.86 -1.22
N ASP A 25 -19.01 -14.73 -1.28
CA ASP A 25 -17.99 -14.89 -0.24
C ASP A 25 -17.23 -13.58 -0.03
N HIS A 26 -16.77 -12.96 -1.12
CA HIS A 26 -16.09 -11.66 -1.06
C HIS A 26 -16.98 -10.56 -0.46
N LYS A 27 -18.25 -10.50 -0.87
CA LYS A 27 -19.22 -9.54 -0.30
C LYS A 27 -19.42 -9.77 1.20
N SER A 28 -19.52 -11.03 1.63
CA SER A 28 -19.67 -11.39 3.05
C SER A 28 -18.45 -10.98 3.86
N LEU A 29 -17.25 -11.33 3.39
CA LEU A 29 -15.98 -10.99 4.05
C LEU A 29 -15.79 -9.47 4.14
N SER A 30 -16.14 -8.74 3.08
CA SER A 30 -16.04 -7.27 3.07
C SER A 30 -16.94 -6.65 4.15
N ALA A 31 -18.17 -7.14 4.30
CA ALA A 31 -19.12 -6.66 5.30
C ALA A 31 -18.69 -7.00 6.74
N GLU A 32 -18.12 -8.19 6.94
CA GLU A 32 -17.57 -8.60 8.24
C GLU A 32 -16.39 -7.71 8.67
N ILE A 33 -15.47 -7.41 7.75
CA ILE A 33 -14.35 -6.50 7.98
C ILE A 33 -14.84 -5.09 8.33
N GLU A 34 -15.83 -4.56 7.59
CA GLU A 34 -16.42 -3.25 7.86
C GLU A 34 -17.02 -3.19 9.27
N GLY A 35 -17.76 -4.24 9.67
CA GLY A 35 -18.32 -4.36 11.02
C GLY A 35 -17.24 -4.34 12.11
N ALA A 36 -16.20 -5.16 11.97
CA ALA A 36 -15.10 -5.24 12.94
C ALA A 36 -14.35 -3.90 13.09
N ILE A 37 -14.14 -3.17 11.99
CA ILE A 37 -13.51 -1.84 12.02
C ILE A 37 -14.40 -0.85 12.80
N HIS A 38 -15.71 -0.87 12.54
CA HIS A 38 -16.65 0.00 13.25
C HIS A 38 -16.68 -0.28 14.76
N GLU A 39 -16.63 -1.55 15.17
CA GLU A 39 -16.60 -1.93 16.59
C GLU A 39 -15.34 -1.41 17.31
N VAL A 40 -14.15 -1.59 16.72
CA VAL A 40 -12.88 -1.10 17.28
C VAL A 40 -12.85 0.43 17.39
N HIS A 41 -13.37 1.11 16.36
CA HIS A 41 -13.42 2.58 16.35
C HIS A 41 -14.48 3.14 17.32
N ALA A 42 -15.60 2.45 17.50
CA ALA A 42 -16.62 2.82 18.49
C ALA A 42 -16.09 2.66 19.93
N GLY A 43 -15.40 1.54 20.23
CA GLY A 43 -14.80 1.29 21.54
C GLY A 43 -13.73 2.33 21.90
N SER A 44 -12.83 2.64 20.97
CA SER A 44 -11.73 3.60 21.18
C SER A 44 -12.16 5.08 21.22
N ARG A 45 -13.40 5.41 20.81
CA ARG A 45 -13.99 6.75 20.96
C ARG A 45 -14.66 6.94 22.32
N THR A 46 -15.29 5.90 22.85
CA THR A 46 -15.92 5.93 24.18
C THR A 46 -14.85 6.07 25.28
N GLU A 47 -13.70 5.40 25.18
CA GLU A 47 -12.61 5.55 26.15
C GLU A 47 -11.92 6.93 26.14
N ARG A 48 -12.05 7.71 25.05
CA ARG A 48 -11.53 9.08 24.95
C ARG A 48 -12.53 10.17 25.33
N SER A 49 -13.76 9.82 25.69
CA SER A 49 -14.84 10.81 25.88
C SER A 49 -15.16 11.13 27.35
N ASP A 50 -14.42 10.59 28.33
CA ASP A 50 -14.59 10.91 29.75
C ASP A 50 -13.68 12.04 30.28
N ALA A 51 -13.04 12.81 29.39
CA ALA A 51 -12.27 14.00 29.78
C ALA A 51 -12.82 15.26 29.10
N ALA A 52 -13.59 16.03 29.85
CA ALA A 52 -14.04 17.38 29.50
C ALA A 52 -12.86 18.32 29.14
N PRO A 53 -13.07 19.34 28.29
CA PRO A 53 -12.01 20.24 27.84
C PRO A 53 -11.76 21.37 28.86
N PRO A 54 -10.51 21.76 29.15
CA PRO A 54 -10.23 23.07 29.70
C PRO A 54 -9.90 24.09 28.58
N PRO A 55 -10.33 25.36 28.69
CA PRO A 55 -10.05 26.39 27.72
C PRO A 55 -8.69 27.08 27.98
N GLY A 56 -7.93 27.28 26.91
CA GLY A 56 -7.03 28.42 26.70
C GLY A 56 -5.76 28.55 27.55
N ARG A 57 -4.59 28.43 26.90
CA ARG A 57 -3.64 29.56 26.65
C ARG A 57 -2.40 29.11 25.85
N PRO A 58 -1.74 30.03 25.11
CA PRO A 58 -0.67 29.73 24.18
C PRO A 58 0.74 29.89 24.81
N ASN A 59 1.76 29.53 24.01
CA ASN A 59 3.22 29.67 24.17
C ASN A 59 4.01 28.50 24.77
N GLY A 60 4.71 27.78 23.88
CA GLY A 60 6.16 27.97 23.73
C GLY A 60 7.09 27.15 24.62
N GLY A 61 7.79 26.18 24.00
CA GLY A 61 9.02 25.56 24.54
C GLY A 61 8.98 24.03 24.52
N GLY A 62 9.79 23.39 23.66
CA GLY A 62 9.91 21.92 23.51
C GLY A 62 10.49 21.18 24.73
N PRO A 63 10.92 19.90 24.64
CA PRO A 63 11.22 19.08 23.45
C PRO A 63 10.36 17.81 23.31
N THR A 64 10.45 17.15 22.16
CA THR A 64 9.89 15.81 21.91
C THR A 64 10.41 14.78 22.93
N PRO A 65 9.61 13.74 23.23
CA PRO A 65 9.89 12.46 22.59
C PRO A 65 8.62 11.73 22.14
N MET A 66 8.74 11.05 20.99
CA MET A 66 7.96 9.88 20.61
C MET A 66 6.47 10.14 20.32
N ALA A 67 6.22 10.69 19.14
CA ALA A 67 4.99 10.36 18.42
C ALA A 67 5.02 8.85 18.13
N VAL A 68 4.28 8.09 18.93
CA VAL A 68 3.84 6.75 18.55
C VAL A 68 2.91 6.97 17.36
N GLU A 69 3.46 6.99 16.15
CA GLU A 69 2.70 6.82 14.92
C GLU A 69 2.07 5.43 15.03
N THR A 70 0.81 5.40 15.48
CA THR A 70 -0.10 4.29 15.32
C THR A 70 -0.15 3.95 13.83
N ALA A 71 0.72 3.04 13.41
CA ALA A 71 0.74 2.51 12.07
C ALA A 71 -0.55 1.72 11.88
N ALA A 72 -1.49 2.37 11.18
CA ALA A 72 -2.70 1.80 10.62
C ALA A 72 -2.47 0.37 10.10
N PRO A 73 -3.48 -0.52 10.21
CA PRO A 73 -3.36 -1.91 9.81
C PRO A 73 -2.94 -1.93 8.35
N ALA A 74 -1.87 -2.65 8.07
CA ALA A 74 -1.45 -2.97 6.72
C ALA A 74 -2.61 -3.75 6.09
N ALA A 75 -3.47 -3.04 5.38
CA ALA A 75 -4.33 -3.64 4.38
C ALA A 75 -3.39 -4.43 3.47
N SER A 76 -3.57 -5.74 3.49
CA SER A 76 -2.78 -6.78 2.81
C SER A 76 -2.71 -6.49 1.31
N THR A 77 -1.89 -5.52 0.94
CA THR A 77 -1.69 -5.10 -0.44
C THR A 77 -0.71 -6.09 -1.01
N ALA A 78 -1.12 -6.84 -2.03
CA ALA A 78 -0.21 -7.77 -2.69
C ALA A 78 1.01 -7.00 -3.22
N PRO A 79 2.24 -7.51 -3.04
CA PRO A 79 3.40 -6.87 -3.63
C PRO A 79 3.30 -6.92 -5.15
N TYR A 80 3.53 -5.78 -5.80
CA TYR A 80 3.43 -5.68 -7.26
C TYR A 80 4.80 -5.56 -7.95
N ALA A 81 5.84 -5.21 -7.20
CA ALA A 81 7.21 -5.12 -7.70
C ALA A 81 8.21 -5.60 -6.65
N VAL A 82 9.37 -6.05 -7.10
CA VAL A 82 10.54 -6.42 -6.29
C VAL A 82 11.71 -5.56 -6.72
N VAL A 83 12.48 -5.08 -5.75
CA VAL A 83 13.73 -4.37 -6.00
C VAL A 83 14.83 -5.37 -6.37
N ASP A 84 15.41 -5.19 -7.54
CA ASP A 84 16.45 -6.07 -8.09
C ASP A 84 17.85 -5.47 -7.86
N GLU A 85 17.97 -4.14 -7.95
CA GLU A 85 19.24 -3.43 -7.80
C GLU A 85 19.01 -2.06 -7.18
N VAL A 86 19.92 -1.62 -6.31
CA VAL A 86 19.94 -0.27 -5.74
C VAL A 86 21.35 0.30 -5.90
N SER A 87 21.46 1.47 -6.52
CA SER A 87 22.74 2.14 -6.70
C SER A 87 23.17 2.86 -5.42
N PRO A 88 24.44 2.72 -4.98
CA PRO A 88 24.94 3.39 -3.78
C PRO A 88 24.93 4.91 -3.96
N GLY A 89 24.54 5.64 -2.92
CA GLY A 89 24.42 7.11 -2.97
C GLY A 89 23.22 7.60 -3.77
N SER A 90 22.35 6.70 -4.24
CA SER A 90 21.09 7.07 -4.87
C SER A 90 20.04 7.53 -3.85
N PRO A 91 18.98 8.22 -4.28
CA PRO A 91 17.89 8.56 -3.40
C PRO A 91 17.15 7.34 -2.83
N ALA A 92 17.11 6.22 -3.55
CA ALA A 92 16.58 4.95 -3.04
C ALA A 92 17.45 4.36 -1.93
N ASP A 93 18.78 4.40 -2.08
CA ASP A 93 19.74 3.97 -1.05
C ASP A 93 19.64 4.85 0.20
N ALA A 94 19.58 6.18 0.02
CA ALA A 94 19.38 7.13 1.11
C ALA A 94 18.03 6.93 1.85
N ALA A 95 17.00 6.46 1.13
CA ALA A 95 15.70 6.10 1.70
C ALA A 95 15.73 4.74 2.41
N GLY A 96 16.81 3.97 2.30
CA GLY A 96 16.97 2.66 2.93
C GLY A 96 16.33 1.50 2.16
N LEU A 97 16.03 1.67 0.87
CA LEU A 97 15.61 0.54 0.01
C LEU A 97 16.76 -0.45 -0.17
N ARG A 98 16.42 -1.74 -0.18
CA ARG A 98 17.38 -2.83 -0.34
C ARG A 98 16.93 -3.76 -1.46
N VAL A 99 17.91 -4.45 -2.04
CA VAL A 99 17.68 -5.52 -2.99
C VAL A 99 16.87 -6.64 -2.32
N GLY A 100 15.82 -7.10 -2.99
CA GLY A 100 14.88 -8.11 -2.50
C GLY A 100 13.65 -7.54 -1.78
N ASP A 101 13.58 -6.23 -1.54
CA ASP A 101 12.39 -5.61 -0.96
C ASP A 101 11.21 -5.72 -1.93
N GLN A 102 10.05 -6.13 -1.42
CA GLN A 102 8.83 -6.23 -2.21
C GLN A 102 7.99 -4.97 -2.03
N ILE A 103 7.75 -4.21 -3.10
CA ILE A 103 6.98 -2.98 -3.05
C ILE A 103 5.49 -3.31 -2.94
N LEU A 104 4.89 -2.86 -1.83
CA LEU A 104 3.45 -2.94 -1.55
C LEU A 104 2.74 -1.69 -2.07
N ALA A 105 3.34 -0.51 -1.83
CA ALA A 105 2.81 0.78 -2.27
C ALA A 105 3.95 1.79 -2.51
N PHE A 106 3.77 2.67 -3.49
CA PHE A 106 4.68 3.78 -3.78
C PHE A 106 3.87 5.07 -3.88
N GLY A 107 3.80 5.84 -2.81
CA GLY A 107 2.95 7.03 -2.71
C GLY A 107 1.47 6.65 -2.93
N GLU A 108 0.90 7.14 -4.03
CA GLU A 108 -0.48 6.86 -4.42
C GLU A 108 -0.60 5.61 -5.33
N VAL A 109 0.53 5.08 -5.80
CA VAL A 109 0.57 3.88 -6.65
C VAL A 109 0.56 2.63 -5.78
N VAL A 110 -0.58 1.95 -5.75
CA VAL A 110 -0.80 0.66 -5.08
C VAL A 110 -1.02 -0.44 -6.12
N ALA A 111 -0.92 -1.70 -5.71
CA ALA A 111 -1.15 -2.86 -6.59
C ALA A 111 -2.48 -2.79 -7.36
N SER A 112 -3.54 -2.22 -6.78
CA SER A 112 -4.84 -2.04 -7.42
C SER A 112 -4.85 -1.04 -8.58
N ASN A 113 -3.93 -0.06 -8.59
CA ASN A 113 -3.78 0.96 -9.64
C ASN A 113 -2.57 0.69 -10.55
N PHE A 114 -1.74 -0.29 -10.18
CA PHE A 114 -0.57 -0.67 -10.94
C PHE A 114 -1.00 -1.49 -12.18
N GLY A 115 -1.14 -0.81 -13.32
CA GLY A 115 -1.54 -1.42 -14.60
C GLY A 115 -0.46 -2.32 -15.24
N GLY A 116 0.50 -2.82 -14.45
CA GLY A 116 1.64 -3.61 -14.91
C GLY A 116 2.78 -2.80 -15.53
N ASN A 117 2.72 -1.46 -15.49
CA ASN A 117 3.73 -0.60 -16.08
C ASN A 117 4.52 0.15 -15.01
N LEU A 118 5.80 -0.21 -14.85
CA LEU A 118 6.76 0.47 -13.97
C LEU A 118 6.99 1.94 -14.35
N ALA A 119 6.65 2.33 -15.59
CA ALA A 119 6.68 3.73 -15.99
C ALA A 119 5.75 4.62 -15.15
N GLN A 120 4.61 4.09 -14.65
CA GLN A 120 3.73 4.87 -13.75
C GLN A 120 4.44 5.26 -12.46
N VAL A 121 5.22 4.35 -11.87
CA VAL A 121 6.01 4.63 -10.66
C VAL A 121 7.07 5.69 -10.96
N ALA A 122 7.74 5.58 -12.12
CA ALA A 122 8.73 6.55 -12.55
C ALA A 122 8.12 7.93 -12.86
N GLU A 123 6.92 8.00 -13.46
CA GLU A 123 6.19 9.24 -13.71
C GLU A 123 5.70 9.89 -12.41
N HIS A 124 5.19 9.09 -11.47
CA HIS A 124 4.80 9.59 -10.15
C HIS A 124 6.02 10.08 -9.35
N ALA A 125 7.18 9.44 -9.49
CA ALA A 125 8.42 9.92 -8.90
C ALA A 125 8.89 11.23 -9.57
N LYS A 126 8.72 11.37 -10.89
CA LYS A 126 9.00 12.62 -11.63
C LYS A 126 8.08 13.76 -11.20
N SER A 127 6.78 13.51 -11.06
CA SER A 127 5.82 14.55 -10.64
C SER A 127 6.04 15.01 -9.20
N ARG A 128 6.65 14.15 -8.37
CA ARG A 128 7.05 14.44 -7.00
C ARG A 128 8.57 14.60 -6.82
N GLU A 129 9.23 15.18 -7.82
CA GLU A 129 10.65 15.54 -7.70
C GLU A 129 10.87 16.53 -6.54
N ASN A 130 11.87 16.25 -5.69
CA ASN A 130 12.19 16.95 -4.45
C ASN A 130 11.08 16.90 -3.36
N ALA A 131 10.11 15.99 -3.48
CA ALA A 131 9.09 15.78 -2.46
C ALA A 131 9.18 14.37 -1.86
N THR A 132 8.86 14.23 -0.57
CA THR A 132 8.87 12.92 0.10
C THR A 132 7.71 12.07 -0.41
N VAL A 133 8.03 10.89 -0.91
CA VAL A 133 7.10 9.85 -1.34
C VAL A 133 7.21 8.69 -0.35
N ARG A 134 6.10 8.39 0.32
CA ARG A 134 6.04 7.28 1.27
C ARG A 134 5.91 5.96 0.51
N VAL A 135 6.85 5.06 0.72
CA VAL A 135 6.92 3.74 0.06
C VAL A 135 6.72 2.67 1.12
N ALA A 136 5.76 1.78 0.91
CA ALA A 136 5.59 0.61 1.76
C ALA A 136 6.24 -0.59 1.07
N VAL A 137 7.15 -1.26 1.78
CA VAL A 137 7.88 -2.43 1.30
C VAL A 137 7.69 -3.60 2.26
N LEU A 138 7.80 -4.82 1.76
CA LEU A 138 7.86 -6.03 2.57
C LEU A 138 9.31 -6.52 2.59
N ARG A 139 9.90 -6.58 3.78
CA ARG A 139 11.26 -7.05 4.01
C ARG A 139 11.22 -8.19 5.01
N ALA A 140 11.74 -9.36 4.63
CA ALA A 140 11.70 -10.57 5.47
C ALA A 140 10.29 -10.94 5.98
N GLY A 141 9.23 -10.57 5.25
CA GLY A 141 7.84 -10.82 5.63
C GLY A 141 7.21 -9.74 6.52
N GLU A 142 7.97 -8.72 6.92
CA GLU A 142 7.46 -7.59 7.69
C GLU A 142 7.27 -6.34 6.81
N PRO A 143 6.13 -5.64 6.92
CA PRO A 143 5.89 -4.41 6.18
C PRO A 143 6.65 -3.25 6.83
N GLU A 144 7.56 -2.66 6.08
CA GLU A 144 8.36 -1.49 6.46
C GLU A 144 7.91 -0.28 5.63
N LYS A 145 7.83 0.90 6.26
CA LYS A 145 7.49 2.16 5.59
C LYS A 145 8.75 3.00 5.46
N LEU A 146 9.10 3.34 4.24
CA LEU A 146 10.29 4.11 3.88
C LEU A 146 9.86 5.44 3.26
N ASP A 147 10.62 6.49 3.55
CA ASP A 147 10.39 7.81 2.99
C ASP A 147 11.42 8.06 1.89
N LEU A 148 10.97 7.96 0.65
CA LEU A 148 11.82 8.13 -0.53
C LEU A 148 11.65 9.53 -1.12
N MET A 149 12.74 10.22 -1.39
CA MET A 149 12.69 11.54 -2.02
C MET A 149 13.31 11.49 -3.42
N PRO A 150 12.51 11.49 -4.50
CA PRO A 150 13.06 11.48 -5.86
C PRO A 150 13.82 12.77 -6.10
N ARG A 151 15.12 12.68 -6.42
CA ARG A 151 15.95 13.85 -6.74
C ARG A 151 16.99 13.47 -7.79
N ARG A 152 17.48 14.48 -8.50
CA ARG A 152 18.62 14.29 -9.39
C ARG A 152 19.86 13.90 -8.58
N TRP A 153 20.54 12.84 -9.00
CA TRP A 153 21.71 12.28 -8.33
C TRP A 153 22.80 11.98 -9.39
N GLU A 154 23.97 11.48 -8.98
CA GLU A 154 25.11 11.28 -9.88
C GLU A 154 24.86 10.19 -10.95
N GLY A 155 23.87 9.33 -10.76
CA GLY A 155 23.49 8.31 -11.73
C GLY A 155 22.31 8.69 -12.63
N GLY A 156 21.82 7.70 -13.38
CA GLY A 156 20.69 7.85 -14.29
C GLY A 156 19.34 7.90 -13.55
N GLY A 157 18.52 8.90 -13.86
CA GLY A 157 17.15 9.01 -13.36
C GLY A 157 17.03 9.73 -12.02
N LEU A 158 15.92 9.49 -11.31
CA LEU A 158 15.54 10.22 -10.08
C LEU A 158 15.56 9.37 -8.81
N LEU A 159 15.61 8.05 -8.96
CA LEU A 159 15.47 7.08 -7.86
C LEU A 159 16.75 6.25 -7.67
N GLY A 160 17.36 5.82 -8.77
CA GLY A 160 18.56 4.97 -8.74
C GLY A 160 18.34 3.56 -8.25
N CYS A 161 17.12 3.02 -8.42
CA CYS A 161 16.82 1.61 -8.20
C CYS A 161 16.23 0.96 -9.45
N HIS A 162 16.55 -0.33 -9.62
CA HIS A 162 15.92 -1.20 -10.60
C HIS A 162 14.88 -2.06 -9.90
N MET A 163 13.68 -2.08 -10.44
CA MET A 163 12.55 -2.83 -9.91
C MET A 163 11.94 -3.68 -11.02
N LYS A 164 11.57 -4.91 -10.69
CA LYS A 164 10.92 -5.87 -11.58
C LYS A 164 9.52 -6.12 -11.09
N LYS A 165 8.56 -6.28 -12.00
CA LYS A 165 7.20 -6.71 -11.63
C LYS A 165 7.23 -8.14 -11.07
N VAL A 166 6.36 -8.41 -10.11
CA VAL A 166 6.13 -9.76 -9.54
C VAL A 166 5.09 -10.50 -10.36
#